data_AF-A0AAJ4DNJ2-F1
#
_entry.id   AF-A0AAJ4DNJ2-F1
#
_cell.length_a   1.000
_cell.length_b   1.000
_cell.length_c   1.000
_cell.angle_alpha   90.00
_cell.angle_beta   90.00
_cell.angle_gamma   90.00
#
_symmetry.space_group_name_H-M   'P 1'
#
loop_
_entity.id
_entity.type
_entity.pdbx_description
1 polymer ?
#
loop_
_entity_poly.entity_id
_entity_poly.type
_entity_poly.pdbx_seq_one_letter_code
_entity_poly.pdbx_strand_id
1 'polypeptide(L)'
;MKFLCPRHRQMFARLSINEQNDLWLFWMEYAFTFCETEQTEKMIAATGSAFDLACLARADHPECMHVELTLSAILVCRALRDRGDHHAADYVLFSALESLQSARPCYGSPSGGCSTDQCIEVLLDTSRQASFFAEYLNWPASPLAPRAQRSAMVAH
;
A
#
# COMPACT_ATOMS: atom_id res chain seq x y z
N MET A 1 -9.11 -1.43 12.28
CA MET A 1 -8.14 -0.32 12.38
C MET A 1 -8.45 0.71 11.30
N LYS A 2 -8.12 1.99 11.54
CA LYS A 2 -8.51 3.11 10.69
C LYS A 2 -7.48 4.23 10.89
N PHE A 3 -6.65 4.51 9.89
CA PHE A 3 -5.52 5.47 9.94
C PHE A 3 -5.98 6.92 9.80
N LEU A 4 -6.93 7.17 8.90
CA LEU A 4 -7.58 8.45 8.77
C LEU A 4 -8.61 8.64 9.90
N CYS A 5 -8.70 9.85 10.46
CA CYS A 5 -9.78 10.17 11.38
C CYS A 5 -11.10 10.38 10.60
N PRO A 6 -12.28 10.26 11.26
CA PRO A 6 -13.58 10.39 10.58
C PRO A 6 -13.74 11.68 9.78
N ARG A 7 -13.20 12.81 10.28
CA ARG A 7 -13.23 14.10 9.60
C ARG A 7 -12.43 14.08 8.29
N HIS A 8 -11.21 13.54 8.32
CA HIS A 8 -10.38 13.43 7.11
C HIS A 8 -11.00 12.48 6.09
N ARG A 9 -11.63 11.37 6.52
CA ARG A 9 -12.37 10.50 5.61
C ARG A 9 -13.47 11.23 4.86
N GLN A 10 -14.31 11.99 5.59
CA GLN A 10 -15.39 12.77 4.97
C GLN A 10 -14.87 13.84 4.03
N MET A 11 -13.74 14.47 4.36
CA MET A 11 -13.11 15.49 3.53
C MET A 11 -12.56 14.88 2.24
N PHE A 12 -11.78 13.80 2.34
CA PHE A 12 -11.14 13.18 1.18
C PHE A 12 -12.11 12.40 0.29
N ALA A 13 -13.19 11.86 0.84
CA ALA A 13 -14.26 11.23 0.05
C ALA A 13 -14.99 12.22 -0.90
N ARG A 14 -14.81 13.54 -0.71
CA ARG A 14 -15.37 14.57 -1.60
C ARG A 14 -14.42 14.99 -2.72
N LEU A 15 -13.18 14.53 -2.69
CA LEU A 15 -12.21 14.76 -3.75
C LEU A 15 -12.57 13.91 -4.97
N SER A 16 -12.31 14.41 -6.16
CA SER A 16 -12.35 13.61 -7.38
C SER A 16 -11.30 12.50 -7.35
N ILE A 17 -11.48 11.46 -8.17
CA ILE A 17 -10.53 10.34 -8.21
C ILE A 17 -9.09 10.79 -8.54
N ASN A 18 -8.94 11.82 -9.38
CA ASN A 18 -7.65 12.39 -9.72
C ASN A 18 -6.99 13.05 -8.51
N GLU A 19 -7.74 13.88 -7.77
CA GLU A 19 -7.24 14.51 -6.54
C GLU A 19 -6.90 13.48 -5.45
N GLN A 20 -7.66 12.37 -5.39
CA GLN A 20 -7.34 11.25 -4.49
C GLN A 20 -6.06 10.54 -4.91
N ASN A 21 -5.83 10.32 -6.21
CA ASN A 21 -4.57 9.76 -6.72
C ASN A 21 -3.38 10.68 -6.45
N ASP A 22 -3.51 11.99 -6.65
CA ASP A 22 -2.44 12.96 -6.38
C ASP A 22 -2.09 12.97 -4.89
N LEU A 23 -3.09 12.96 -4.01
CA LEU A 23 -2.89 12.89 -2.56
C LEU A 23 -2.27 11.55 -2.12
N TRP A 24 -2.70 10.46 -2.74
CA TRP A 24 -2.11 9.15 -2.50
C TRP A 24 -0.62 9.14 -2.88
N LEU A 25 -0.28 9.66 -4.06
CA LEU A 25 1.09 9.71 -4.56
C LEU A 25 1.97 10.55 -3.62
N PHE A 26 1.48 11.72 -3.23
CA PHE A 26 2.15 12.60 -2.28
C PHE A 26 2.51 11.84 -0.98
N TRP A 27 1.56 11.12 -0.38
CA TRP A 27 1.86 10.35 0.84
C TRP A 27 2.82 9.20 0.62
N MET A 28 2.80 8.56 -0.55
CA MET A 28 3.73 7.48 -0.88
C MET A 28 5.16 7.99 -1.08
N GLU A 29 5.35 9.18 -1.66
CA GLU A 29 6.66 9.85 -1.74
C GLU A 29 7.22 10.20 -0.35
N TYR A 30 6.38 10.66 0.57
CA TYR A 30 6.79 10.83 1.97
C TYR A 30 7.12 9.51 2.64
N ALA A 31 6.30 8.46 2.41
CA ALA A 31 6.56 7.13 2.95
C ALA A 31 7.93 6.61 2.49
N PHE A 32 8.30 6.81 1.23
CA PHE A 32 9.64 6.51 0.72
C PHE A 32 10.74 7.23 1.49
N THR A 33 10.58 8.54 1.66
CA THR A 33 11.54 9.37 2.40
C THR A 33 11.67 8.91 3.85
N PHE A 34 10.57 8.48 4.48
CA PHE A 34 10.58 7.92 5.83
C PHE A 34 11.20 6.53 5.90
N CYS A 35 11.07 5.70 4.87
CA CYS A 35 11.82 4.43 4.76
C CYS A 35 13.34 4.70 4.74
N GLU A 36 13.80 5.61 3.87
CA GLU A 36 15.23 5.94 3.72
C GLU A 36 15.83 6.55 5.00
N THR A 37 15.01 7.21 5.81
CA THR A 37 15.43 7.84 7.07
C THR A 37 15.08 7.04 8.32
N GLU A 38 14.67 5.77 8.16
CA GLU A 38 14.34 4.84 9.24
C GLU A 38 13.27 5.38 10.23
N GLN A 39 12.36 6.23 9.74
CA GLN A 39 11.26 6.83 10.52
C GLN A 39 9.98 5.98 10.42
N THR A 40 10.03 4.76 10.95
CA THR A 40 8.96 3.75 10.79
C THR A 40 7.58 4.25 11.19
N GLU A 41 7.42 4.98 12.29
CA GLU A 41 6.11 5.53 12.71
C GLU A 41 5.49 6.44 11.66
N LYS A 42 6.31 7.32 11.07
CA LYS A 42 5.86 8.29 10.08
C LYS A 42 5.55 7.62 8.76
N MET A 43 6.35 6.61 8.39
CA MET A 43 6.05 5.76 7.24
C MET A 43 4.72 5.04 7.41
N ILE A 44 4.48 4.38 8.56
CA ILE A 44 3.20 3.71 8.85
C ILE A 44 2.03 4.70 8.79
N ALA A 45 2.20 5.90 9.34
CA ALA A 45 1.15 6.93 9.32
C ALA A 45 0.84 7.41 7.88
N ALA A 46 1.87 7.67 7.08
CA ALA A 46 1.71 8.13 5.69
C ALA A 46 1.09 7.03 4.81
N THR A 47 1.69 5.84 4.81
CA THR A 47 1.22 4.70 4.03
C THR A 47 -0.16 4.22 4.49
N GLY A 48 -0.42 4.18 5.80
CA GLY A 48 -1.74 3.83 6.32
C GLY A 48 -2.83 4.83 5.92
N SER A 49 -2.49 6.13 5.85
CA SER A 49 -3.40 7.16 5.33
C SER A 49 -3.68 6.97 3.84
N ALA A 50 -2.66 6.65 3.05
CA ALA A 50 -2.78 6.31 1.63
C ALA A 50 -3.64 5.05 1.41
N PHE A 51 -3.47 4.03 2.26
CA PHE A 51 -4.28 2.82 2.26
C PHE A 51 -5.76 3.13 2.51
N ASP A 52 -6.07 3.88 3.58
CA ASP A 52 -7.45 4.25 3.88
C ASP A 52 -8.09 5.10 2.78
N LEU A 53 -7.32 5.96 2.11
CA LEU A 53 -7.79 6.75 0.98
C LEU A 53 -8.16 5.87 -0.22
N ALA A 54 -7.30 4.90 -0.56
CA ALA A 54 -7.59 3.96 -1.64
C ALA A 54 -8.82 3.09 -1.32
N CYS A 55 -8.99 2.66 -0.06
CA CYS A 55 -10.21 1.97 0.37
C CYS A 55 -11.46 2.86 0.22
N LEU A 56 -11.36 4.16 0.56
CA LEU A 56 -12.47 5.11 0.41
C LEU A 56 -12.85 5.31 -1.05
N ALA A 57 -11.85 5.51 -1.92
CA ALA A 57 -12.04 5.64 -3.35
C ALA A 57 -12.79 4.43 -3.93
N ARG A 58 -12.34 3.23 -3.57
CA ARG A 58 -12.91 1.96 -4.04
C ARG A 58 -14.29 1.66 -3.51
N ALA A 59 -14.67 2.23 -2.36
CA ALA A 59 -16.03 2.09 -1.85
C ALA A 59 -17.06 2.78 -2.77
N ASP A 60 -16.69 3.90 -3.40
CA ASP A 60 -17.54 4.64 -4.34
C ASP A 60 -17.29 4.24 -5.80
N HIS A 61 -16.05 3.89 -6.13
CA HIS A 61 -15.59 3.50 -7.46
C HIS A 61 -14.77 2.20 -7.42
N PRO A 62 -15.42 1.02 -7.35
CA PRO A 62 -14.74 -0.27 -7.15
C PRO A 62 -13.70 -0.63 -8.23
N GLU A 63 -13.76 -0.02 -9.40
CA GLU A 63 -12.83 -0.29 -10.51
C GLU A 63 -11.55 0.56 -10.44
N CYS A 64 -11.49 1.58 -9.57
CA CYS A 64 -10.36 2.50 -9.45
C CYS A 64 -9.38 2.08 -8.34
N MET A 65 -8.19 2.69 -8.33
CA MET A 65 -7.20 2.60 -7.24
C MET A 65 -6.78 1.19 -6.75
N HIS A 66 -6.88 0.15 -7.60
CA HIS A 66 -6.50 -1.21 -7.20
C HIS A 66 -4.98 -1.35 -6.98
N VAL A 67 -4.17 -0.69 -7.83
CA VAL A 67 -2.71 -0.65 -7.70
C VAL A 67 -2.31 0.11 -6.43
N GLU A 68 -2.90 1.28 -6.23
CA GLU A 68 -2.63 2.21 -5.13
C GLU A 68 -2.98 1.57 -3.78
N LEU A 69 -4.14 0.89 -3.71
CA LEU A 69 -4.52 0.07 -2.56
C LEU A 69 -3.49 -1.02 -2.29
N THR A 70 -3.07 -1.75 -3.33
CA THR A 70 -2.16 -2.89 -3.21
C THR A 70 -0.78 -2.45 -2.70
N LEU A 71 -0.20 -1.42 -3.29
CA LEU A 71 1.11 -0.88 -2.89
C LEU A 71 1.08 -0.38 -1.43
N SER A 72 0.08 0.43 -1.08
CA SER A 72 -0.04 0.94 0.30
C SER A 72 -0.30 -0.18 1.32
N ALA A 73 -1.12 -1.17 0.99
CA ALA A 73 -1.36 -2.34 1.83
C ALA A 73 -0.07 -3.14 2.08
N ILE A 74 0.73 -3.40 1.05
CA ILE A 74 2.00 -4.14 1.19
C ILE A 74 2.94 -3.46 2.18
N LEU A 75 3.15 -2.15 2.05
CA LEU A 75 4.06 -1.40 2.91
C LEU A 75 3.59 -1.42 4.36
N VAL A 76 2.32 -1.08 4.61
CA VAL A 76 1.83 -0.98 5.98
C VAL A 76 1.74 -2.36 6.64
N CYS A 77 1.33 -3.41 5.90
CA CYS A 77 1.35 -4.79 6.40
C CYS A 77 2.75 -5.23 6.83
N ARG A 78 3.76 -4.98 5.99
CA ARG A 78 5.15 -5.32 6.32
C ARG A 78 5.63 -4.54 7.53
N ALA A 79 5.40 -3.23 7.55
CA ALA A 79 5.81 -2.37 8.65
C ALA A 79 5.18 -2.78 9.99
N LEU A 80 3.91 -3.20 9.99
CA LEU A 80 3.22 -3.70 11.17
C LEU A 80 3.77 -5.06 11.62
N ARG A 81 4.03 -5.98 10.68
CA ARG A 81 4.66 -7.28 10.97
C ARG A 81 6.06 -7.14 11.56
N ASP A 82 6.88 -6.26 11.00
CA ASP A 82 8.24 -5.99 11.49
C ASP A 82 8.25 -5.46 12.93
N ARG A 83 7.17 -4.79 13.35
CA ARG A 83 6.95 -4.32 14.73
C ARG A 83 6.26 -5.34 15.64
N GLY A 84 5.94 -6.52 15.12
CA GLY A 84 5.24 -7.58 15.85
C GLY A 84 3.72 -7.43 15.92
N ASP A 85 3.14 -6.40 15.28
CA ASP A 85 1.69 -6.19 15.26
C ASP A 85 1.02 -6.98 14.11
N HIS A 86 1.03 -8.31 14.30
CA HIS A 86 0.49 -9.26 13.32
C HIS A 86 -1.03 -9.09 13.15
N HIS A 87 -1.76 -8.78 14.22
CA HIS A 87 -3.20 -8.59 14.16
C HIS A 87 -3.59 -7.36 13.34
N ALA A 88 -2.88 -6.24 13.50
CA ALA A 88 -3.12 -5.07 12.66
C ALA A 88 -2.76 -5.33 11.19
N ALA A 89 -1.65 -6.04 10.93
CA ALA A 89 -1.27 -6.41 9.57
C ALA A 89 -2.31 -7.31 8.90
N ASP A 90 -2.83 -8.31 9.60
CA ASP A 90 -3.89 -9.18 9.08
C ASP A 90 -5.18 -8.40 8.81
N TYR A 91 -5.54 -7.46 9.70
CA TYR A 91 -6.68 -6.57 9.46
C TYR A 91 -6.53 -5.76 8.17
N VAL A 92 -5.36 -5.18 7.92
CA VAL A 92 -5.08 -4.45 6.68
C VAL A 92 -5.19 -5.37 5.47
N LEU A 93 -4.55 -6.55 5.53
CA LEU A 93 -4.57 -7.52 4.44
C LEU A 93 -6.01 -7.93 4.10
N PHE A 94 -6.82 -8.30 5.09
CA PHE A 94 -8.22 -8.68 4.87
C PHE A 94 -9.04 -7.51 4.31
N SER A 95 -8.83 -6.29 4.81
CA SER A 95 -9.52 -5.10 4.30
C SER A 95 -9.15 -4.80 2.84
N ALA A 96 -7.89 -5.01 2.45
CA ALA A 96 -7.42 -4.85 1.08
C ALA A 96 -8.07 -5.89 0.15
N LEU A 97 -8.08 -7.16 0.56
CA LEU A 97 -8.69 -8.25 -0.20
C LEU A 97 -10.20 -8.05 -0.38
N GLU A 98 -10.92 -7.66 0.67
CA GLU A 98 -12.35 -7.35 0.60
C GLU A 98 -12.64 -6.19 -0.37
N SER A 99 -11.84 -5.13 -0.31
CA SER A 99 -11.97 -3.98 -1.22
C SER A 99 -11.65 -4.34 -2.67
N LEU A 100 -10.68 -5.21 -2.91
CA LEU A 100 -10.37 -5.72 -4.25
C LEU A 100 -11.51 -6.59 -4.79
N GLN A 101 -11.99 -7.55 -4.00
CA GLN A 101 -13.08 -8.45 -4.36
C GLN A 101 -14.43 -7.76 -4.59
N SER A 102 -14.61 -6.54 -4.06
CA SER A 102 -15.84 -5.76 -4.26
C SER A 102 -16.00 -5.21 -5.67
N ALA A 103 -14.93 -5.22 -6.49
CA ALA A 103 -15.03 -4.88 -7.92
C ALA A 103 -15.90 -5.92 -8.64
N ARG A 104 -16.81 -5.45 -9.50
CA ARG A 104 -17.58 -6.39 -10.33
C ARG A 104 -16.63 -6.95 -11.39
N PRO A 105 -16.77 -8.20 -11.82
CA PRO A 105 -15.99 -8.70 -12.95
C PRO A 105 -16.30 -7.84 -14.18
N CYS A 106 -15.39 -6.92 -14.52
CA CYS A 106 -15.50 -6.15 -15.75
C CYS A 106 -15.19 -7.07 -16.92
N TYR A 107 -16.21 -7.77 -17.42
CA TYR A 107 -16.16 -8.52 -18.69
C TYR A 107 -16.02 -7.53 -19.87
N GLY A 108 -14.85 -6.91 -20.06
CA GLY A 108 -14.66 -6.08 -21.25
C GLY A 108 -13.59 -4.99 -21.28
N SER A 109 -12.52 -5.03 -20.47
CA SER A 109 -11.41 -4.08 -20.68
C SER A 109 -10.21 -4.75 -21.36
N PRO A 110 -10.01 -4.55 -22.68
CA PRO A 110 -8.74 -4.81 -23.34
C PRO A 110 -7.85 -3.58 -23.12
N SER A 111 -7.20 -3.48 -21.96
CA SER A 111 -6.17 -2.46 -21.76
C SER A 111 -5.14 -3.00 -20.77
N GLY A 112 -3.87 -2.94 -21.13
CA GLY A 112 -2.75 -3.61 -20.46
C GLY A 112 -2.34 -3.01 -19.11
N GLY A 113 -3.30 -2.70 -18.24
CA GLY A 113 -3.08 -2.37 -16.84
C GLY A 113 -3.22 -3.59 -15.92
N CYS A 114 -2.74 -3.47 -14.67
CA CYS A 114 -2.93 -4.50 -13.66
C CYS A 114 -4.43 -4.80 -13.47
N SER A 115 -4.80 -6.08 -13.35
CA SER A 115 -6.16 -6.43 -12.96
C SER A 115 -6.29 -6.53 -11.44
N THR A 116 -7.52 -6.41 -10.94
CA THR A 116 -7.85 -6.70 -9.54
C THR A 116 -7.35 -8.09 -9.10
N ASP A 117 -7.46 -9.10 -9.98
CA ASP A 117 -6.98 -10.46 -9.68
C ASP A 117 -5.46 -10.49 -9.51
N GLN A 118 -4.72 -9.81 -10.39
CA GLN A 118 -3.26 -9.70 -10.25
C GLN A 118 -2.88 -8.98 -8.95
N CYS A 119 -3.62 -7.94 -8.55
CA CYS A 119 -3.43 -7.26 -7.26
C CYS A 119 -3.65 -8.20 -6.07
N ILE A 120 -4.71 -9.02 -6.10
CA ILE A 120 -4.98 -10.04 -5.08
C ILE A 120 -3.83 -11.04 -5.00
N GLU A 121 -3.37 -11.56 -6.13
CA GLU A 121 -2.23 -12.49 -6.17
C GLU A 121 -0.96 -11.87 -5.57
N VAL A 122 -0.67 -10.61 -5.88
CA VAL A 122 0.50 -9.89 -5.35
C VAL A 122 0.40 -9.68 -3.82
N LEU A 123 -0.79 -9.42 -3.28
CA LEU A 123 -0.99 -9.32 -1.83
C LEU A 123 -0.70 -10.63 -1.12
N LEU A 124 -1.06 -11.76 -1.74
CA LEU A 124 -0.91 -13.10 -1.17
C LEU A 124 0.49 -13.68 -1.39
N ASP A 125 1.19 -13.28 -2.45
CA ASP A 125 2.52 -13.77 -2.81
C ASP A 125 3.60 -12.69 -2.60
N THR A 126 4.29 -12.79 -1.47
CA THR A 126 5.37 -11.87 -1.11
C THR A 126 6.52 -11.82 -2.12
N SER A 127 6.73 -12.89 -2.90
CA SER A 127 7.82 -12.93 -3.90
C SER A 127 7.57 -11.97 -5.07
N ARG A 128 6.31 -11.66 -5.37
CA ARG A 128 5.89 -10.76 -6.45
C ARG A 128 5.81 -9.29 -6.06
N GLN A 129 5.83 -9.00 -4.76
CA GLN A 129 5.66 -7.65 -4.26
C GLN A 129 6.83 -6.73 -4.68
N ALA A 130 8.07 -7.22 -4.70
CA ALA A 130 9.21 -6.39 -5.09
C ALA A 130 9.14 -5.91 -6.55
N SER A 131 8.80 -6.81 -7.48
CA SER A 131 8.62 -6.45 -8.89
C SER A 131 7.44 -5.50 -9.10
N PHE A 132 6.37 -5.67 -8.32
CA PHE A 132 5.20 -4.79 -8.38
C PHE A 132 5.55 -3.33 -7.99
N PHE A 133 6.38 -3.15 -6.96
CA PHE A 133 6.88 -1.82 -6.59
C PHE A 133 7.77 -1.19 -7.66
N ALA A 134 8.64 -2.00 -8.27
CA ALA A 134 9.51 -1.53 -9.35
C ALA A 134 8.70 -1.08 -10.57
N GLU A 135 7.63 -1.82 -10.92
CA GLU A 135 6.76 -1.51 -12.05
C GLU A 135 5.99 -0.20 -11.86
N TYR A 136 5.37 0.00 -10.69
CA TYR A 136 4.44 1.12 -10.48
C TYR A 136 5.05 2.36 -9.84
N LEU A 137 6.11 2.21 -9.05
CA LEU A 137 6.73 3.33 -8.32
C LEU A 137 8.21 3.53 -8.65
N ASN A 138 8.83 2.66 -9.46
CA ASN A 138 10.28 2.63 -9.68
C ASN A 138 11.09 2.48 -8.39
N TRP A 139 10.53 1.84 -7.35
CA TRP A 139 11.26 1.62 -6.09
C TRP A 139 12.17 0.39 -6.22
N PRO A 140 13.49 0.52 -6.00
CA PRO A 140 14.49 -0.48 -6.41
C PRO A 140 14.48 -1.78 -5.60
N ALA A 141 13.80 -1.83 -4.45
CA ALA A 141 13.53 -3.03 -3.67
C ALA A 141 12.36 -2.79 -2.72
N SER A 142 11.73 -3.87 -2.23
CA SER A 142 10.84 -3.79 -1.06
C SER A 142 11.52 -2.99 0.05
N PRO A 143 10.96 -1.85 0.52
CA PRO A 143 11.64 -0.95 1.48
C PRO A 143 11.97 -1.56 2.84
N LEU A 144 11.53 -2.80 3.07
CA LEU A 144 11.63 -3.50 4.35
C LEU A 144 12.32 -4.86 4.20
N ALA A 145 13.12 -5.08 3.15
CA ALA A 145 14.03 -6.21 3.15
C ALA A 145 14.91 -6.11 4.41
N PRO A 146 15.03 -7.17 5.23
CA PRO A 146 15.97 -7.16 6.34
C PRO A 146 17.34 -6.88 5.73
N ARG A 147 17.95 -5.75 6.11
CA ARG A 147 19.37 -5.52 5.81
C ARG A 147 20.09 -6.76 6.30
N ALA A 148 20.61 -7.57 5.38
CA ALA A 148 21.56 -8.61 5.71
C ALA A 148 22.60 -7.93 6.59
N GLN A 149 22.72 -8.43 7.82
CA GLN A 149 23.62 -7.89 8.84
C GLN A 149 24.91 -7.49 8.15
N ARG A 150 25.24 -6.20 8.13
CA ARG A 150 26.62 -5.77 7.94
C ARG A 150 27.34 -6.33 9.16
N SER A 151 27.80 -7.56 9.01
CA SER A 151 28.61 -8.26 9.98
C SER A 151 29.79 -7.35 10.23
N ALA A 152 29.83 -6.79 11.43
CA ALA A 152 30.96 -6.04 11.91
C ALA A 152 32.13 -7.02 11.96
N MET A 153 32.90 -7.12 10.88
CA MET A 153 34.27 -7.60 10.98
C MET A 153 35.09 -6.45 11.56
N VAL A 154 35.05 -6.38 12.89
CA VAL A 154 36.21 -5.96 13.67
C VAL A 154 37.30 -6.98 13.35
N ALA A 155 38.33 -6.54 12.64
CA ALA A 155 39.59 -7.27 12.58
C ALA A 155 40.65 -6.36 13.20
N HIS A 156 41.27 -6.92 14.24
CA HIS A 156 42.33 -6.36 15.09
C HIS A 156 43.58 -5.94 14.30
#